data_AF-A0AAW4FEC7-F1
#
_entry.id   AF-A0AAW4FEC7-F1
#
_cell.length_a   1.000
_cell.length_b   1.000
_cell.length_c   1.000
_cell.angle_alpha   90.00
_cell.angle_beta   90.00
_cell.angle_gamma   90.00
#
_symmetry.space_group_name_H-M   'P 1'
#
loop_
_entity.id
_entity.type
_entity.pdbx_description
1 polymer ?
#
loop_
_entity_poly.entity_id
_entity_poly.type
_entity_poly.pdbx_seq_one_letter_code
_entity_poly.pdbx_strand_id
1 'polypeptide(L)' 'MEQYVFSPSENMFYPLSLRPVYEAAGRWPEDGIVVDYVVYKVFAADAAPA' A
#
# COMPACT_ATOMS: atom_id res chain seq x y z
N MET A 1 -9.97 10.71 3.57
CA MET A 1 -9.93 9.24 3.58
C MET A 1 -8.59 8.85 3.00
N GLU A 2 -7.68 8.33 3.82
CA GLU A 2 -6.41 7.81 3.31
C GLU A 2 -6.65 6.53 2.51
N GLN A 3 -6.00 6.44 1.35
CA GLN A 3 -6.06 5.29 0.46
C GLN A 3 -4.66 4.74 0.28
N TYR A 4 -4.59 3.42 0.17
CA TYR A 4 -3.38 2.66 -0.04
C TYR A 4 -3.53 1.82 -1.30
N VAL A 5 -2.42 1.33 -1.80
CA VAL A 5 -2.34 0.39 -2.91
C VAL A 5 -1.65 -0.86 -2.40
N PHE A 6 -2.33 -2.01 -2.48
CA PHE A 6 -1.75 -3.30 -2.16
C PHE A 6 -1.19 -3.93 -3.43
N SER A 7 0.09 -4.33 -3.43
CA SER A 7 0.68 -5.17 -4.49
C SER A 7 0.72 -6.62 -4.01
N PRO A 8 -0.05 -7.53 -4.64
CA PRO A 8 0.02 -8.96 -4.34
C PRO A 8 1.40 -9.57 -4.63
N SER A 9 2.06 -9.15 -5.73
CA SER A 9 3.37 -9.69 -6.12
C SER A 9 4.47 -9.34 -5.15
N GLU A 10 4.43 -8.14 -4.58
CA GLU A 10 5.42 -7.68 -3.59
C GLU A 10 4.98 -7.95 -2.15
N ASN A 11 3.71 -8.30 -1.94
CA ASN A 11 3.07 -8.43 -0.63
C ASN A 11 3.29 -7.18 0.24
N MET A 12 3.11 -5.99 -0.36
CA MET A 12 3.40 -4.69 0.26
C MET A 12 2.26 -3.71 0.02
N PHE A 13 2.12 -2.77 0.96
CA PHE A 13 1.19 -1.65 0.87
C PHE A 13 1.92 -0.35 0.58
N TYR A 14 1.39 0.43 -0.35
CA TYR A 14 1.91 1.71 -0.82
C TYR A 14 0.92 2.83 -0.51
N PRO A 15 1.29 3.86 0.26
CA PRO A 15 0.41 5.00 0.49
C PRO A 15 0.20 5.77 -0.81
N LEU A 16 -1.06 5.99 -1.21
CA LEU A 16 -1.40 6.67 -2.46
C LEU A 16 -0.86 8.11 -2.49
N SER A 17 -0.75 8.76 -1.33
CA SER A 17 -0.16 10.10 -1.18
C SER A 17 1.31 10.18 -1.62
N LEU A 18 2.05 9.07 -1.62
CA LEU A 18 3.45 9.00 -2.07
C LEU A 18 3.61 8.43 -3.48
N ARG A 19 2.51 8.15 -4.19
CA ARG A 19 2.53 7.68 -5.59
C ARG A 19 3.53 8.43 -6.48
N PRO A 20 3.57 9.77 -6.56
CA PRO A 20 4.51 10.46 -7.45
C PRO A 20 5.99 10.17 -7.11
N VAL A 21 6.30 9.92 -5.85
CA VAL A 21 7.67 9.56 -5.41
C VAL A 21 8.04 8.16 -5.89
N TYR A 22 7.12 7.20 -5.74
CA TYR A 22 7.34 5.84 -6.22
C TYR A 22 7.39 5.74 -7.74
N GLU A 23 6.53 6.47 -8.46
CA GLU A 23 6.56 6.53 -9.93
C GLU A 23 7.89 7.14 -10.43
N ALA A 24 8.36 8.24 -9.82
CA ALA A 24 9.65 8.85 -10.17
C ALA A 24 10.84 7.92 -9.91
N ALA A 25 10.72 7.02 -8.92
CA ALA A 25 11.74 6.02 -8.62
C ALA A 25 11.61 4.74 -9.46
N GLY A 26 10.55 4.58 -10.28
CA GLY A 26 10.25 3.32 -10.98
C GLY A 26 9.88 2.17 -10.03
N ARG A 27 9.29 2.48 -8.87
CA ARG A 27 8.93 1.54 -7.79
C ARG A 27 7.43 1.48 -7.55
N TRP A 28 6.63 2.04 -8.45
CA TRP A 28 5.18 1.94 -8.36
C TRP A 28 4.72 0.57 -8.87
N PRO A 29 3.91 -0.18 -8.10
CA PRO A 29 3.50 -1.52 -8.51
C PRO A 29 2.52 -1.46 -9.70
N GLU A 30 2.78 -2.29 -10.72
CA GLU A 30 1.88 -2.44 -11.87
C GLU A 30 0.62 -3.25 -11.52
N ASP A 31 0.73 -4.15 -10.53
CA ASP A 31 -0.35 -5.01 -10.03
C ASP A 31 -1.07 -4.43 -8.80
N GLY A 32 -0.89 -3.12 -8.56
CA GLY A 32 -1.42 -2.42 -7.41
C GLY A 32 -2.95 -2.33 -7.39
N ILE A 33 -3.57 -2.76 -6.29
CA ILE A 33 -5.01 -2.68 -6.04
C ILE A 33 -5.29 -1.59 -5.01
N VAL A 34 -6.13 -0.61 -5.36
CA VAL A 34 -6.53 0.47 -4.43
C VAL A 34 -7.39 -0.13 -3.31
N VAL A 35 -7.02 0.17 -2.06
CA VAL A 35 -7.71 -0.26 -0.85
C VAL A 35 -7.86 0.92 0.13
N ASP A 36 -8.90 0.89 0.94
CA ASP A 36 -9.11 1.86 2.01
C ASP A 36 -8.10 1.68 3.14
N TYR A 37 -7.85 2.77 3.89
CA TYR A 37 -7.03 2.75 5.10
C TYR A 37 -7.42 1.67 6.10
N VAL A 38 -8.71 1.32 6.22
CA VAL A 38 -9.17 0.26 7.15
C VAL A 38 -8.56 -1.09 6.79
N VAL A 39 -8.41 -1.40 5.50
CA VAL A 39 -7.75 -2.65 5.05
C VAL A 39 -6.27 -2.61 5.42
N TYR A 40 -5.56 -1.55 5.05
CA TYR A 40 -4.16 -1.37 5.43
C TYR A 40 -3.95 -1.51 6.95
N LYS A 41 -4.85 -0.91 7.74
CA LYS A 41 -4.75 -0.94 9.19
C LYS A 41 -4.79 -2.37 9.73
N VAL A 42 -5.74 -3.19 9.27
CA VAL A 42 -5.91 -4.58 9.73
C VAL A 42 -4.71 -5.47 9.36
N PHE A 43 -4.12 -5.26 8.18
CA PHE A 43 -3.12 -6.18 7.64
C PHE A 43 -1.67 -5.75 7.83
N ALA A 44 -1.41 -4.46 8.07
CA ALA A 44 -0.04 -3.93 8.11
C ALA A 44 0.24 -2.97 9.28
N ALA A 45 -0.77 -2.23 9.77
CA ALA A 45 -0.55 -1.25 10.85
C ALA A 45 -0.80 -1.83 12.25
N ASP A 46 -1.79 -2.72 12.39
CA ASP A 46 -1.99 -3.47 13.63
C ASP A 46 -0.88 -4.51 13.73
N ALA A 47 -0.07 -4.42 14.80
CA ALA A 47 1.04 -5.32 15.02
C ALA A 47 0.53 -6.78 15.04
N ALA A 48 1.33 -7.70 14.48
CA ALA A 48 1.03 -9.13 14.57
C ALA A 48 0.71 -9.51 16.02
N PRO A 49 -0.32 -10.36 16.28
CA PRO A 49 -0.63 -10.79 17.63
C PRO A 49 0.61 -11.41 18.28
N ALA A 50 0.81 -11.08 19.57
CA ALA A 50 1.96 -11.45 20.38
C ALA A 50 2.13 -12.96 20.56
#